data_AF-A0A0L8I3Z5-F1
#
_entry.id   AF-A0A0L8I3Z5-F1
#
_cell.length_a   1.000
_cell.length_b   1.000
_cell.length_c   1.000
_cell.angle_alpha   90.00
_cell.angle_beta   90.00
_cell.angle_gamma   90.00
#
_symmetry.space_group_name_H-M   'P 1'
#
loop_
_entity.id
_entity.type
_entity.pdbx_description
1 polymer ?
#
loop_
_entity_poly.entity_id
_entity_poly.type
_entity_poly.pdbx_seq_one_letter_code
_entity_poly.pdbx_strand_id
1 'polypeptide(L)'
;AEICVFFTLKMLGSIVKMADQEMNWSKDELLERPIFWKLINLKCHNKIKQYLHFVNNETFEAETHPNLKLYKVYDVFMMFSENFTKCYTPNQDLSIDESLMLFEGSHYIDIYGTLHLNRKEVSEQLKRAKLKKGKVATCQRCKIMTLCWKDKKDVVMLSTIHNPTMKDVEIRQGPVKKPTVVYEYNFTMGGFDKVNQQLVDYPITRKWGKKYYKKVFFHLIDLVVWNSYILYNIIRDTIAEYWADLQSTKVVWRPLTSPGCLHFTPGHFPMEIRTTKKKTNSTRKCAVCCLKCDNRGKPARKESRYMYSIYVWEDEVK
;
A
#
# COMPACT_ATOMS: atom_id res chain seq x y z
N ALA A 1 -18.17 -9.53 22.94
CA ALA A 1 -19.14 -10.12 21.99
C ALA A 1 -19.96 -9.06 21.25
N GLU A 2 -20.72 -8.20 21.96
CA GLU A 2 -21.64 -7.23 21.32
C GLU A 2 -20.95 -6.20 20.41
N ILE A 3 -19.75 -5.73 20.77
CA ILE A 3 -18.99 -4.77 19.93
C ILE A 3 -18.57 -5.39 18.59
N CYS A 4 -18.24 -6.69 18.57
CA CYS A 4 -17.89 -7.40 17.35
C CYS A 4 -19.12 -7.56 16.45
N VAL A 5 -20.27 -7.90 17.03
CA VAL A 5 -21.55 -7.95 16.30
C VAL A 5 -21.89 -6.58 15.72
N PHE A 6 -21.71 -5.51 16.49
CA PHE A 6 -21.92 -4.15 16.02
C PHE A 6 -21.05 -3.84 14.80
N PHE A 7 -19.74 -4.08 14.84
CA PHE A 7 -18.85 -3.84 13.69
C PHE A 7 -19.18 -4.74 12.50
N THR A 8 -19.55 -5.99 12.74
CA THR A 8 -19.98 -6.93 11.68
C THR A 8 -21.21 -6.40 10.93
N LEU A 9 -22.23 -5.95 11.67
CA LEU A 9 -23.43 -5.37 11.07
C LEU A 9 -23.14 -4.03 10.35
N LYS A 10 -22.11 -3.29 10.78
CA LYS A 10 -21.66 -2.09 10.07
C LYS A 10 -21.05 -2.42 8.71
N MET A 11 -20.17 -3.42 8.67
CA MET A 11 -19.59 -3.91 7.41
C MET A 11 -20.70 -4.45 6.50
N LEU A 12 -21.64 -5.23 7.04
CA LEU A 12 -22.76 -5.77 6.26
C LEU A 12 -23.72 -4.67 5.73
N GLY A 13 -23.86 -3.59 6.49
CA GLY A 13 -24.64 -2.42 6.11
C GLY A 13 -23.96 -1.53 5.06
N SER A 14 -22.63 -1.58 4.93
CA SER A 14 -21.92 -0.83 3.88
C SER A 14 -21.99 -1.52 2.52
N ILE A 15 -22.11 -2.86 2.49
CA ILE A 15 -22.30 -3.66 1.28
C ILE A 15 -23.66 -3.37 0.63
N VAL A 16 -24.75 -3.48 1.40
CA VAL A 16 -26.11 -3.21 0.93
C VAL A 16 -26.60 -1.90 1.53
N LYS A 17 -26.52 -0.84 0.72
CA LYS A 17 -26.82 0.53 1.12
C LYS A 17 -28.33 0.77 1.21
N MET A 18 -28.80 1.10 2.40
CA MET A 18 -30.17 1.57 2.64
C MET A 18 -30.24 3.10 2.65
N ALA A 19 -31.43 3.64 2.34
CA ALA A 19 -31.66 5.08 2.40
C ALA A 19 -31.46 5.60 3.83
N ASP A 20 -31.97 4.88 4.84
CA ASP A 20 -31.67 5.10 6.25
C ASP A 20 -30.93 3.91 6.86
N GLN A 21 -30.03 4.16 7.81
CA GLN A 21 -29.35 3.11 8.54
C GLN A 21 -30.30 2.28 9.41
N GLU A 22 -31.38 2.88 9.91
CA GLU A 22 -32.37 2.19 10.74
C GLU A 22 -33.28 1.25 9.92
N MET A 23 -33.40 1.47 8.60
CA MET A 23 -34.13 0.56 7.70
C MET A 23 -33.51 -0.85 7.67
N ASN A 24 -32.25 -1.00 8.07
CA ASN A 24 -31.66 -2.33 8.24
C ASN A 24 -32.37 -3.16 9.33
N TRP A 25 -33.11 -2.52 10.24
CA TRP A 25 -33.96 -3.16 11.24
C TRP A 25 -35.44 -3.21 10.86
N SER A 26 -35.79 -2.86 9.61
CA SER A 26 -37.17 -2.93 9.12
C SER A 26 -37.65 -4.37 9.01
N LYS A 27 -38.89 -4.63 9.45
CA LYS A 27 -39.59 -5.92 9.28
C LYS A 27 -40.55 -5.92 8.08
N ASP A 28 -40.51 -4.86 7.27
CA ASP A 28 -41.24 -4.81 6.01
C ASP A 28 -40.69 -5.89 5.07
N GLU A 29 -41.57 -6.69 4.48
CA GLU A 29 -41.23 -7.83 3.61
C GLU A 29 -40.28 -7.43 2.47
N LEU A 30 -40.42 -6.22 1.91
CA LEU A 30 -39.58 -5.73 0.81
C LEU A 30 -38.17 -5.31 1.27
N LEU A 31 -38.02 -4.99 2.55
CA LEU A 31 -36.79 -4.45 3.13
C LEU A 31 -36.18 -5.38 4.19
N GLU A 32 -36.78 -6.55 4.41
CA GLU A 32 -36.47 -7.41 5.54
C GLU A 32 -35.03 -7.92 5.45
N ARG A 33 -34.24 -7.65 6.50
CA ARG A 33 -32.88 -8.19 6.67
C ARG A 33 -32.76 -8.89 8.03
N PRO A 34 -33.25 -10.14 8.17
CA PRO A 34 -33.39 -10.84 9.45
C PRO A 34 -32.15 -10.85 10.35
N ILE A 35 -30.97 -10.89 9.73
CA ILE A 35 -29.68 -10.88 10.41
C ILE A 35 -29.50 -9.68 11.35
N PHE A 36 -30.07 -8.50 11.06
CA PHE A 36 -29.86 -7.30 11.86
C PHE A 36 -30.54 -7.37 13.22
N TRP A 37 -31.85 -7.67 13.29
CA TRP A 37 -32.56 -7.77 14.57
C TRP A 37 -32.36 -9.11 15.28
N LYS A 38 -32.01 -10.19 14.56
CA LYS A 38 -31.65 -11.46 15.20
C LYS A 38 -30.35 -11.35 16.00
N LEU A 39 -29.39 -10.57 15.52
CA LEU A 39 -28.09 -10.41 16.19
C LEU A 39 -28.08 -9.32 17.27
N ILE A 40 -28.72 -8.18 17.03
CA ILE A 40 -28.79 -7.09 18.01
C ILE A 40 -30.07 -6.27 17.80
N ASN A 41 -30.75 -5.87 18.87
CA ASN A 41 -31.89 -4.97 18.71
C ASN A 41 -31.44 -3.53 18.37
N LEU A 42 -32.30 -2.75 17.71
CA LEU A 42 -31.99 -1.38 17.28
C LEU A 42 -31.59 -0.46 18.45
N LYS A 43 -32.25 -0.61 19.61
CA LYS A 43 -31.97 0.18 20.82
C LYS A 43 -30.54 -0.04 21.32
N CYS A 44 -30.10 -1.30 21.37
CA CYS A 44 -28.74 -1.67 21.78
C CYS A 44 -27.72 -1.18 20.77
N HIS A 45 -27.95 -1.38 19.47
CA HIS A 45 -27.11 -0.81 18.41
C HIS A 45 -26.95 0.71 18.57
N ASN A 46 -28.04 1.44 18.82
CA ASN A 46 -28.01 2.90 18.98
C ASN A 46 -27.26 3.35 20.24
N LYS A 47 -27.38 2.61 21.36
CA LYS A 47 -26.57 2.84 22.57
C LYS A 47 -25.08 2.64 22.30
N ILE A 48 -24.69 1.52 21.69
CA ILE A 48 -23.28 1.26 21.33
C ILE A 48 -22.77 2.39 20.42
N LYS A 49 -23.54 2.73 19.37
CA LYS A 49 -23.22 3.83 18.45
C LYS A 49 -23.02 5.16 19.20
N GLN A 50 -23.85 5.47 20.19
CA GLN A 50 -23.80 6.71 20.96
C GLN A 50 -22.57 6.78 21.88
N TYR A 51 -22.34 5.71 22.65
CA TYR A 51 -21.33 5.65 23.70
C TYR A 51 -19.95 5.17 23.23
N LEU A 52 -19.77 4.80 21.96
CA LEU A 52 -18.46 4.45 21.42
C LEU A 52 -17.41 5.56 21.69
N HIS A 53 -16.35 5.20 22.40
CA HIS A 53 -15.21 6.03 22.79
C HIS A 53 -13.94 5.17 22.78
N PHE A 54 -12.78 5.79 22.60
CA PHE A 54 -11.49 5.09 22.49
C PHE A 54 -10.43 5.61 23.47
N VAL A 55 -10.80 6.56 24.33
CA VAL A 55 -9.91 7.21 25.30
C VAL A 55 -10.62 7.29 26.63
N ASN A 56 -9.87 7.06 27.70
CA ASN A 56 -10.32 7.36 29.05
C ASN A 56 -10.09 8.86 29.32
N ASN A 57 -11.17 9.62 29.49
CA ASN A 57 -11.06 11.07 29.75
C ASN A 57 -10.56 11.38 31.17
N GLU A 58 -10.63 10.44 32.10
CA GLU A 58 -10.20 10.64 33.49
C GLU A 58 -8.68 10.62 33.62
N THR A 59 -8.00 9.88 32.74
CA THR A 59 -6.54 9.71 32.73
C THR A 59 -5.88 10.51 31.61
N PHE A 60 -6.61 11.39 30.93
CA PHE A 60 -6.10 12.13 29.78
C PHE A 60 -5.30 13.37 30.24
N GLU A 61 -4.01 13.38 29.95
CA GLU A 61 -3.11 14.50 30.19
C GLU A 61 -2.81 15.22 28.88
N ALA A 62 -3.25 16.48 28.75
CA ALA A 62 -3.09 17.25 27.52
C ALA A 62 -1.63 17.65 27.26
N GLU A 63 -0.86 17.90 28.32
CA GLU A 63 0.51 18.43 28.22
C GLU A 63 1.50 17.42 27.64
N THR A 64 1.29 16.13 27.90
CA THR A 64 2.16 15.03 27.48
C THR A 64 1.74 14.38 26.17
N HIS A 65 0.57 14.74 25.63
CA HIS A 65 -0.02 14.02 24.50
C HIS A 65 0.62 14.40 23.15
N PRO A 66 1.10 13.43 22.33
CA PRO A 66 1.85 13.70 21.09
C PRO A 66 1.07 14.49 20.03
N ASN A 67 -0.25 14.30 19.96
CA ASN A 67 -1.11 15.01 19.01
C ASN A 67 -2.49 15.33 19.58
N LEU A 68 -2.62 16.54 20.14
CA LEU A 68 -3.87 17.03 20.74
C LEU A 68 -5.08 17.05 19.79
N LYS A 69 -4.89 17.12 18.46
CA LYS A 69 -6.03 17.11 17.52
C LYS A 69 -6.62 15.71 17.35
N LEU A 70 -5.79 14.67 17.44
CA LEU A 70 -6.18 13.28 17.23
C LEU A 70 -6.40 12.49 18.51
N TYR A 71 -6.24 13.10 19.69
CA TYR A 71 -6.23 12.39 20.98
C TYR A 71 -7.33 11.34 21.14
N LYS A 72 -8.59 11.67 20.80
CA LYS A 72 -9.76 10.77 20.93
C LYS A 72 -9.68 9.45 20.14
N VAL A 73 -8.72 9.30 19.24
CA VAL A 73 -8.52 8.10 18.40
C VAL A 73 -7.03 7.78 18.24
N TYR A 74 -6.14 8.46 18.97
CA TYR A 74 -4.71 8.41 18.74
C TYR A 74 -4.14 7.01 18.99
N ASP A 75 -4.46 6.40 20.13
CA ASP A 75 -3.96 5.06 20.48
C ASP A 75 -4.40 4.01 19.46
N VAL A 76 -5.66 4.10 19.01
CA VAL A 76 -6.20 3.21 17.99
C VAL A 76 -5.52 3.44 16.64
N PHE A 77 -5.28 4.69 16.27
CA PHE A 77 -4.54 5.04 15.06
C PHE A 77 -3.10 4.48 15.10
N MET A 78 -2.40 4.64 16.22
CA MET A 78 -1.05 4.11 16.40
C MET A 78 -1.02 2.58 16.30
N MET A 79 -1.96 1.90 16.97
CA MET A 79 -2.13 0.44 16.88
C MET A 79 -2.33 -0.02 15.42
N PHE A 80 -3.18 0.67 14.65
CA PHE A 80 -3.36 0.35 13.23
C PHE A 80 -2.10 0.61 12.41
N SER A 81 -1.44 1.74 12.62
CA SER A 81 -0.20 2.10 11.91
C SER A 81 0.92 1.08 12.13
N GLU A 82 1.11 0.64 13.37
CA GLU A 82 2.07 -0.42 13.70
C GLU A 82 1.72 -1.74 13.02
N ASN A 83 0.44 -2.13 13.05
CA ASN A 83 0.00 -3.37 12.41
C ASN A 83 0.12 -3.32 10.89
N PHE A 84 -0.20 -2.20 10.25
CA PHE A 84 -0.03 -2.02 8.81
C PHE A 84 1.44 -2.15 8.40
N THR A 85 2.35 -1.56 9.18
CA THR A 85 3.79 -1.65 8.94
C THR A 85 4.33 -3.06 9.15
N LYS A 86 3.80 -3.80 10.14
CA LYS A 86 4.21 -5.19 10.42
C LYS A 86 3.68 -6.21 9.41
N CYS A 87 2.47 -6.01 8.88
CA CYS A 87 1.77 -7.00 8.07
C CYS A 87 2.17 -7.00 6.59
N TYR A 88 2.78 -5.93 6.10
CA TYR A 88 3.07 -5.79 4.68
C TYR A 88 4.35 -4.99 4.44
N THR A 89 5.26 -5.58 3.68
CA THR A 89 6.43 -4.86 3.14
C THR A 89 6.05 -4.31 1.76
N PRO A 90 6.13 -2.99 1.54
CA PRO A 90 5.79 -2.42 0.26
C PRO A 90 6.73 -2.88 -0.86
N ASN A 91 6.20 -2.91 -2.07
CA ASN A 91 6.97 -3.13 -3.28
C ASN A 91 7.79 -1.88 -3.64
N GLN A 92 8.62 -1.99 -4.68
CA GLN A 92 9.53 -0.94 -5.14
C GLN A 92 8.85 0.40 -5.41
N ASP A 93 7.65 0.38 -5.99
CA ASP A 93 6.93 1.59 -6.38
C ASP A 93 5.85 1.95 -5.35
N LEU A 94 5.95 3.17 -4.82
CA LEU A 94 5.02 3.72 -3.85
C LEU A 94 4.38 4.99 -4.41
N SER A 95 3.05 5.04 -4.39
CA SER A 95 2.29 6.25 -4.71
C SER A 95 1.82 6.91 -3.41
N ILE A 96 2.13 8.20 -3.25
CA ILE A 96 1.67 9.00 -2.12
C ILE A 96 0.79 10.12 -2.68
N ASP A 97 -0.43 10.24 -2.17
CA ASP A 97 -1.32 11.37 -2.48
C ASP A 97 -1.54 12.24 -1.24
N GLU A 98 -2.00 13.48 -1.46
CA GLU A 98 -2.36 14.49 -0.45
C GLU A 98 -1.26 14.96 0.54
N SER A 99 -0.01 14.47 0.46
CA SER A 99 1.09 15.02 1.25
C SER A 99 1.75 16.22 0.54
N LEU A 100 1.35 17.44 0.91
CA LEU A 100 2.09 18.68 0.61
C LEU A 100 3.40 18.79 1.43
N MET A 101 4.16 17.70 1.57
CA MET A 101 5.46 17.76 2.24
C MET A 101 6.53 18.18 1.23
N LEU A 102 7.23 19.27 1.54
CA LEU A 102 8.59 19.47 1.08
C LEU A 102 9.41 18.30 1.64
N PHE A 103 9.57 17.26 0.83
CA PHE A 103 10.42 16.13 1.18
C PHE A 103 11.85 16.52 0.82
N GLU A 104 12.68 16.81 1.82
CA GLU A 104 14.12 16.74 1.67
C GLU A 104 14.49 15.27 1.63
N GLY A 105 14.63 14.74 0.41
CA GLY A 105 14.88 13.32 0.22
C GLY A 105 16.20 12.87 0.83
N SER A 106 16.14 11.80 1.62
CA SER A 106 17.30 10.95 1.88
C SER A 106 17.79 10.35 0.56
N HIS A 107 19.11 10.16 0.42
CA HIS A 107 19.78 9.72 -0.82
C HIS A 107 19.32 8.36 -1.39
N TYR A 108 18.44 7.65 -0.67
CA TYR A 108 17.98 6.29 -0.99
C TYR A 108 16.58 6.23 -1.62
N ILE A 109 15.82 7.33 -1.68
CA ILE A 109 14.46 7.35 -2.22
C ILE A 109 14.43 8.20 -3.48
N ASP A 110 13.89 7.60 -4.53
CA ASP A 110 13.67 8.24 -5.82
C ASP A 110 12.21 8.70 -5.95
N ILE A 111 12.01 9.90 -6.50
CA ILE A 111 10.70 10.55 -6.56
C ILE A 111 10.35 11.05 -7.96
N TYR A 112 9.06 11.08 -8.25
CA TYR A 112 8.51 11.80 -9.38
C TYR A 112 7.07 12.22 -9.11
N GLY A 113 6.66 13.36 -9.66
CA GLY A 113 5.31 13.88 -9.42
C GLY A 113 5.07 15.21 -10.12
N THR A 114 3.84 15.71 -9.98
CA THR A 114 3.44 17.00 -10.56
C THR A 114 4.07 18.16 -9.82
N LEU A 115 4.55 19.16 -10.56
CA LEU A 115 5.16 20.37 -10.02
C LEU A 115 4.36 21.60 -10.47
N HIS A 116 4.09 22.51 -9.55
CA HIS A 116 3.48 23.78 -9.92
C HIS A 116 4.55 24.78 -10.43
N LEU A 117 4.32 25.39 -11.61
CA LEU A 117 5.29 26.31 -12.25
C LEU A 117 5.68 27.52 -11.39
N ASN A 118 4.77 27.99 -10.53
CA ASN A 118 5.02 29.17 -9.67
C ASN A 118 5.92 28.88 -8.46
N ARG A 119 6.47 27.67 -8.32
CA ARG A 119 7.42 27.35 -7.24
C ARG A 119 8.73 28.11 -7.44
N LYS A 120 9.35 28.57 -6.33
CA LYS A 120 10.52 29.47 -6.35
C LYS A 120 11.72 28.89 -7.13
N GLU A 121 11.99 27.60 -6.96
CA GLU A 121 13.18 26.92 -7.50
C GLU A 121 13.03 26.42 -8.95
N VAL A 122 11.85 26.62 -9.55
CA VAL A 122 11.66 26.29 -10.97
C VAL A 122 12.42 27.31 -11.82
N SER A 123 13.20 26.83 -12.79
CA SER A 123 14.01 27.69 -13.64
C SER A 123 13.16 28.70 -14.42
N GLU A 124 13.62 29.95 -14.49
CA GLU A 124 12.93 31.01 -15.23
C GLU A 124 12.78 30.68 -16.73
N GLN A 125 13.74 29.94 -17.28
CA GLN A 125 13.67 29.44 -18.65
C GLN A 125 12.46 28.53 -18.86
N LEU A 126 12.16 27.65 -17.90
CA LEU A 126 11.01 26.75 -17.97
C LEU A 126 9.69 27.53 -17.76
N LYS A 127 9.65 28.50 -16.84
CA LYS A 127 8.46 29.33 -16.60
C LYS A 127 8.06 30.17 -17.82
N ARG A 128 9.04 30.66 -18.57
CA ARG A 128 8.82 31.49 -19.77
C ARG A 128 8.65 30.67 -21.05
N ALA A 129 8.84 29.35 -21.00
CA ALA A 129 8.77 28.50 -22.17
C ALA A 129 7.33 28.45 -22.73
N LYS A 130 7.14 28.99 -23.94
CA LYS A 130 5.89 28.88 -24.69
C LYS A 130 5.96 27.68 -25.62
N LEU A 131 5.37 26.56 -25.19
CA LEU A 131 5.40 25.30 -25.94
C LEU A 131 4.20 25.15 -26.88
N LYS A 132 4.45 24.58 -28.07
CA LYS A 132 3.40 24.06 -28.95
C LYS A 132 2.92 22.70 -28.45
N LYS A 133 1.66 22.35 -28.73
CA LYS A 133 1.07 21.05 -28.33
C LYS A 133 1.96 19.87 -28.78
N GLY A 134 2.19 18.93 -27.87
CA GLY A 134 3.06 17.76 -28.06
C GLY A 134 4.55 18.03 -27.86
N LYS A 135 4.98 19.28 -27.68
CA LYS A 135 6.39 19.62 -27.40
C LYS A 135 6.68 19.61 -25.90
N VAL A 136 7.97 19.43 -25.60
CA VAL A 136 8.51 19.34 -24.25
C VAL A 136 9.63 20.37 -24.10
N ALA A 137 9.70 21.03 -22.95
CA ALA A 137 10.89 21.72 -22.46
C ALA A 137 11.37 21.01 -21.19
N THR A 138 12.67 20.80 -21.08
CA THR A 138 13.27 20.15 -19.90
C THR A 138 14.40 20.98 -19.34
N CYS A 139 14.49 21.02 -18.02
CA CYS A 139 15.62 21.58 -17.30
C CYS A 139 16.11 20.55 -16.30
N GLN A 140 17.39 20.23 -16.34
CA GLN A 140 18.01 19.25 -15.45
C GLN A 140 19.09 19.93 -14.61
N ARG A 141 19.08 19.63 -13.32
CA ARG A 141 20.12 20.02 -12.38
C ARG A 141 20.54 18.78 -11.60
N CYS A 142 21.78 18.33 -11.81
CA CYS A 142 22.29 17.10 -11.23
C CYS A 142 21.38 15.90 -11.58
N LYS A 143 20.93 15.13 -10.57
CA LYS A 143 20.02 13.99 -10.72
C LYS A 143 18.55 14.40 -10.94
N ILE A 144 18.20 15.67 -10.70
CA ILE A 144 16.80 16.12 -10.73
C ILE A 144 16.47 16.71 -12.10
N MET A 145 15.43 16.19 -12.73
CA MET A 145 14.86 16.71 -13.96
C MET A 145 13.50 17.36 -13.69
N THR A 146 13.30 18.53 -14.28
CA THR A 146 11.99 19.17 -14.43
C THR A 146 11.59 19.15 -15.89
N LEU A 147 10.38 18.67 -16.17
CA LEU A 147 9.85 18.49 -17.50
C LEU A 147 8.53 19.22 -17.63
N CYS A 148 8.42 20.12 -18.60
CA CYS A 148 7.17 20.78 -18.99
C CYS A 148 6.72 20.23 -20.34
N TRP A 149 5.53 19.66 -20.41
CA TRP A 149 4.92 19.12 -21.62
C TRP A 149 3.61 19.82 -21.92
N LYS A 150 3.42 20.23 -23.18
CA LYS A 150 2.19 20.87 -23.62
C LYS A 150 1.20 19.84 -24.16
N ASP A 151 0.11 19.61 -23.44
CA ASP A 151 -1.08 18.95 -24.00
C ASP A 151 -2.20 19.98 -24.25
N LYS A 152 -3.37 19.83 -23.60
CA LYS A 152 -4.39 20.89 -23.54
C LYS A 152 -3.94 22.05 -22.64
N LYS A 153 -3.23 21.71 -21.56
CA LYS A 153 -2.59 22.63 -20.62
C LYS A 153 -1.14 22.20 -20.43
N ASP A 154 -0.34 23.07 -19.83
CA ASP A 154 1.03 22.74 -19.45
C ASP A 154 0.99 21.73 -18.30
N VAL A 155 1.60 20.57 -18.51
CA VAL A 155 1.82 19.55 -17.48
C VAL A 155 3.28 19.62 -17.09
N VAL A 156 3.54 19.91 -15.83
CA VAL A 156 4.91 20.04 -15.32
C VAL A 156 5.17 18.96 -14.30
N MET A 157 6.26 18.23 -14.53
CA MET A 157 6.68 17.09 -13.73
C MET A 157 8.07 17.38 -13.16
N LEU A 158 8.31 16.89 -11.96
CA LEU A 158 9.64 16.76 -11.37
C LEU A 158 9.96 15.27 -11.25
N SER A 159 11.19 14.87 -11.52
CA SER A 159 11.64 13.49 -11.33
C SER A 159 13.13 13.38 -11.05
N THR A 160 13.51 12.38 -10.25
CA THR A 160 14.92 11.99 -10.01
C THR A 160 15.37 10.75 -10.79
N ILE A 161 14.47 10.06 -11.50
CA ILE A 161 14.76 8.78 -12.19
C ILE A 161 14.63 8.85 -13.70
N HIS A 162 13.73 9.69 -14.19
CA HIS A 162 13.38 9.68 -15.59
C HIS A 162 14.45 10.39 -16.42
N ASN A 163 14.46 10.09 -17.71
CA ASN A 163 15.14 10.85 -18.75
C ASN A 163 14.10 11.57 -19.64
N PRO A 164 14.47 12.61 -20.41
CA PRO A 164 13.55 13.35 -21.28
C PRO A 164 13.16 12.55 -22.53
N THR A 165 12.69 11.32 -22.33
CA THR A 165 12.27 10.40 -23.39
C THR A 165 10.75 10.46 -23.59
N MET A 166 10.34 10.24 -24.84
CA MET A 166 8.93 10.15 -25.22
C MET A 166 8.58 8.70 -25.48
N LYS A 167 7.41 8.28 -25.03
CA LYS A 167 6.83 6.96 -25.23
C LYS A 167 5.60 7.09 -26.12
N ASP A 168 5.48 6.19 -27.09
CA ASP A 168 4.25 6.03 -27.88
C ASP A 168 3.22 5.30 -27.02
N VAL A 169 2.05 5.92 -26.86
CA VAL A 169 0.95 5.39 -26.06
C VAL A 169 -0.27 5.25 -26.95
N GLU A 170 -0.81 4.05 -27.06
CA GLU A 170 -2.06 3.82 -27.76
C GLU A 170 -3.24 4.28 -26.90
N ILE A 171 -4.06 5.16 -27.47
CA ILE A 171 -5.31 5.65 -26.87
C ILE A 171 -6.44 5.28 -27.82
N ARG A 172 -7.68 5.20 -27.33
CA ARG A 172 -8.89 4.96 -28.15
C ARG A 172 -9.01 5.86 -29.39
N GLN A 173 -8.39 7.03 -29.38
CA GLN A 173 -8.42 8.03 -30.46
C GLN A 173 -7.22 7.93 -31.42
N GLY A 174 -6.30 6.98 -31.19
CA GLY A 174 -5.06 6.80 -31.94
C GLY A 174 -3.80 6.89 -31.07
N PRO A 175 -2.62 6.57 -31.65
CA PRO A 175 -1.35 6.64 -30.95
C PRO A 175 -0.96 8.09 -30.65
N VAL A 176 -0.54 8.36 -29.41
CA VAL A 176 -0.11 9.67 -28.95
C VAL A 176 1.26 9.55 -28.27
N LYS A 177 2.20 10.42 -28.65
CA LYS A 177 3.49 10.56 -27.96
C LYS A 177 3.32 11.33 -26.66
N LYS A 178 3.69 10.68 -25.55
CA LYS A 178 3.71 11.29 -24.21
C LYS A 178 5.09 11.14 -23.57
N PRO A 179 5.52 12.07 -22.70
CA PRO A 179 6.73 11.87 -21.92
C PRO A 179 6.62 10.62 -21.06
N THR A 180 7.71 9.86 -20.94
CA THR A 180 7.75 8.63 -20.13
C THR A 180 7.31 8.89 -18.69
N VAL A 181 7.79 9.98 -18.08
CA VAL A 181 7.40 10.39 -16.71
C VAL A 181 5.90 10.64 -16.54
N VAL A 182 5.24 11.18 -17.58
CA VAL A 182 3.78 11.42 -17.53
C VAL A 182 3.01 10.12 -17.68
N TYR A 183 3.52 9.19 -18.51
CA TYR A 183 2.93 7.87 -18.64
C TYR A 183 3.01 7.09 -17.31
N GLU A 184 4.19 7.03 -16.71
CA GLU A 184 4.42 6.29 -15.46
C GLU A 184 3.65 6.90 -14.28
N TYR A 185 3.63 8.24 -14.16
CA TYR A 185 2.81 8.93 -13.16
C TYR A 185 1.32 8.59 -13.26
N ASN A 186 0.75 8.61 -14.47
CA ASN A 186 -0.66 8.26 -14.64
C ASN A 186 -0.93 6.78 -14.33
N PHE A 187 0.05 5.91 -14.60
CA PHE A 187 -0.06 4.49 -14.30
C PHE A 187 -0.05 4.24 -12.79
N THR A 188 0.90 4.83 -12.05
CA THR A 188 1.01 4.64 -10.60
C THR A 188 -0.08 5.36 -9.82
N MET A 189 -0.40 6.62 -10.16
CA MET A 189 -1.51 7.34 -9.54
C MET A 189 -2.87 6.71 -9.85
N GLY A 190 -3.04 6.14 -11.04
CA GLY A 190 -4.27 5.43 -11.39
C GLY A 190 -4.54 4.19 -10.53
N GLY A 191 -3.51 3.61 -9.89
CA GLY A 191 -3.67 2.56 -8.88
C GLY A 191 -4.30 3.11 -7.60
N PHE A 192 -3.79 4.25 -7.13
CA PHE A 192 -4.31 4.94 -5.95
C PHE A 192 -5.76 5.41 -6.14
N ASP A 193 -6.08 6.03 -7.28
CA ASP A 193 -7.43 6.50 -7.59
C ASP A 193 -8.48 5.39 -7.53
N LYS A 194 -8.11 4.18 -7.97
CA LYS A 194 -8.98 2.99 -7.90
C LYS A 194 -9.24 2.56 -6.46
N VAL A 195 -8.21 2.59 -5.62
CA VAL A 195 -8.36 2.28 -4.18
C VAL A 195 -9.30 3.29 -3.54
N ASN A 196 -9.11 4.58 -3.81
CA ASN A 196 -9.98 5.63 -3.28
C ASN A 196 -11.44 5.45 -3.77
N GLN A 197 -11.63 5.11 -5.04
CA GLN A 197 -12.94 4.79 -5.59
C GLN A 197 -13.60 3.60 -4.85
N GLN A 198 -12.85 2.53 -4.58
CA GLN A 198 -13.35 1.36 -3.87
C GLN A 198 -13.72 1.66 -2.41
N LEU A 199 -12.97 2.53 -1.73
CA LEU A 199 -13.31 2.99 -0.38
C LEU A 199 -14.60 3.82 -0.36
N VAL A 200 -14.86 4.62 -1.41
CA VAL A 200 -16.11 5.39 -1.57
C VAL A 200 -17.31 4.49 -1.88
N ASP A 201 -17.08 3.34 -2.50
CA ASP A 201 -18.14 2.39 -2.84
C ASP A 201 -18.66 1.60 -1.63
N TYR A 202 -17.86 1.42 -0.57
CA TYR A 202 -18.27 0.69 0.64
C TYR A 202 -18.05 1.45 1.95
N PRO A 203 -18.50 2.72 2.08
CA PRO A 203 -18.12 3.54 3.22
C PRO A 203 -18.91 3.12 4.45
N ILE A 204 -18.25 2.47 5.42
CA ILE A 204 -18.84 2.27 6.75
C ILE A 204 -19.10 3.64 7.41
N THR A 205 -18.34 4.65 7.00
CA THR A 205 -18.34 6.04 7.49
C THR A 205 -19.60 6.86 7.12
N ARG A 206 -20.57 6.29 6.36
CA ARG A 206 -21.78 7.02 5.92
C ARG A 206 -22.79 7.26 7.07
N LYS A 207 -23.34 8.49 7.12
CA LYS A 207 -24.35 8.96 8.12
C LYS A 207 -23.97 8.76 9.59
N TRP A 208 -22.70 8.95 9.93
CA TRP A 208 -22.29 9.07 11.32
C TRP A 208 -22.56 10.48 11.85
N GLY A 209 -22.90 10.56 13.14
CA GLY A 209 -23.14 11.83 13.83
C GLY A 209 -21.95 12.79 13.75
N LYS A 210 -22.14 14.01 14.22
CA LYS A 210 -21.20 15.15 14.09
C LYS A 210 -19.82 14.96 14.77
N LYS A 211 -19.52 13.79 15.37
CA LYS A 211 -18.29 13.52 16.13
C LYS A 211 -17.15 13.05 15.21
N TYR A 212 -16.09 13.85 15.08
CA TYR A 212 -14.97 13.61 14.15
C TYR A 212 -14.24 12.28 14.39
N TYR A 213 -13.93 11.94 15.64
CA TYR A 213 -13.10 10.78 15.99
C TYR A 213 -13.73 9.45 15.58
N LYS A 214 -15.07 9.36 15.57
CA LYS A 214 -15.78 8.19 15.06
C LYS A 214 -15.61 8.06 13.55
N LYS A 215 -15.64 9.17 12.81
CA LYS A 215 -15.42 9.17 11.36
C LYS A 215 -14.01 8.67 11.02
N VAL A 216 -13.00 9.16 11.75
CA VAL A 216 -11.61 8.70 11.59
C VAL A 216 -11.50 7.21 11.89
N PHE A 217 -12.08 6.74 12.99
CA PHE A 217 -12.07 5.31 13.34
C PHE A 217 -12.71 4.43 12.26
N PHE A 218 -13.90 4.77 11.75
CA PHE A 218 -14.54 3.94 10.72
C PHE A 218 -13.81 4.00 9.38
N HIS A 219 -13.17 5.12 9.06
CA HIS A 219 -12.27 5.18 7.92
C HIS A 219 -11.06 4.27 8.10
N LEU A 220 -10.47 4.20 9.30
CA LEU A 220 -9.41 3.24 9.60
C LEU A 220 -9.90 1.80 9.43
N ILE A 221 -11.13 1.47 9.83
CA ILE A 221 -11.73 0.14 9.57
C ILE A 221 -11.90 -0.12 8.08
N ASP A 222 -12.36 0.87 7.29
CA ASP A 222 -12.46 0.76 5.83
C ASP A 222 -11.08 0.39 5.23
N LEU A 223 -10.01 1.04 5.70
CA LEU A 223 -8.62 0.73 5.31
C LEU A 223 -8.17 -0.67 5.76
N VAL A 224 -8.52 -1.11 6.97
CA VAL A 224 -8.19 -2.45 7.46
C VAL A 224 -8.83 -3.53 6.60
N VAL A 225 -10.10 -3.37 6.26
CA VAL A 225 -10.83 -4.33 5.40
C VAL A 225 -10.17 -4.40 4.03
N TRP A 226 -9.81 -3.24 3.47
CA TRP A 226 -9.10 -3.17 2.19
C TRP A 226 -7.73 -3.84 2.24
N ASN A 227 -6.92 -3.53 3.24
CA ASN A 227 -5.59 -4.14 3.43
C ASN A 227 -5.71 -5.65 3.65
N SER A 228 -6.71 -6.11 4.39
CA SER A 228 -6.99 -7.54 4.60
C SER A 228 -7.35 -8.24 3.29
N TYR A 229 -8.12 -7.59 2.42
CA TYR A 229 -8.47 -8.10 1.10
C TYR A 229 -7.25 -8.18 0.18
N ILE A 230 -6.37 -7.16 0.19
CA ILE A 230 -5.10 -7.19 -0.56
C ILE A 230 -4.25 -8.37 -0.10
N LEU A 231 -4.04 -8.52 1.22
CA LEU A 231 -3.27 -9.63 1.78
C LEU A 231 -3.86 -10.99 1.42
N TYR A 232 -5.19 -11.13 1.48
CA TYR A 232 -5.88 -12.34 1.06
C TYR A 232 -5.60 -12.69 -0.40
N ASN A 233 -5.64 -11.71 -1.31
CA ASN A 233 -5.34 -11.95 -2.73
C ASN A 233 -3.88 -12.33 -2.95
N ILE A 234 -2.93 -11.64 -2.30
CA ILE A 234 -1.50 -11.98 -2.38
C ILE A 234 -1.26 -13.42 -1.95
N ILE A 235 -1.82 -13.82 -0.80
CA ILE A 235 -1.70 -15.19 -0.29
C ILE A 235 -2.38 -16.18 -1.23
N ARG A 236 -3.58 -15.89 -1.71
CA ARG A 236 -4.32 -16.76 -2.63
C ARG A 236 -3.54 -16.99 -3.92
N ASP A 237 -2.98 -15.94 -4.49
CA ASP A 237 -2.23 -16.00 -5.74
C ASP A 237 -0.91 -16.75 -5.54
N THR A 238 -0.23 -16.55 -4.40
CA THR A 238 0.98 -17.31 -4.00
C THR A 238 0.68 -18.80 -3.85
N ILE A 239 -0.45 -19.13 -3.22
CA ILE A 239 -0.90 -20.52 -3.07
C ILE A 239 -1.23 -21.11 -4.45
N ALA A 240 -1.91 -20.37 -5.32
CA ALA A 240 -2.25 -20.82 -6.67
C ALA A 240 -1.00 -21.10 -7.53
N GLU A 241 0.00 -20.23 -7.48
CA GLU A 241 1.31 -20.44 -8.13
C GLU A 241 1.99 -21.70 -7.57
N TYR A 242 1.99 -21.87 -6.25
CA TYR A 242 2.54 -23.07 -5.59
C TYR A 242 1.83 -24.36 -6.04
N TRP A 243 0.50 -24.36 -6.15
CA TRP A 243 -0.26 -25.51 -6.65
C TRP A 243 0.00 -25.80 -8.14
N ALA A 244 0.17 -24.77 -8.96
CA ALA A 244 0.53 -24.93 -10.37
C ALA A 244 1.94 -25.55 -10.53
N ASP A 245 2.90 -25.11 -9.71
CA ASP A 245 4.25 -25.68 -9.67
C ASP A 245 4.25 -27.14 -9.17
N LEU A 246 3.44 -27.45 -8.15
CA LEU A 246 3.24 -28.81 -7.64
C LEU A 246 2.67 -29.78 -8.68
N GLN A 247 1.77 -29.31 -9.55
CA GLN A 247 1.23 -30.13 -10.63
C GLN A 247 2.26 -30.34 -11.76
N SER A 248 3.20 -29.41 -11.94
CA SER A 248 4.28 -29.52 -12.93
C SER A 248 5.43 -30.44 -12.48
N THR A 249 5.60 -30.66 -11.17
CA THR A 249 6.69 -31.44 -10.59
C THR A 249 6.17 -32.69 -9.87
N LYS A 250 6.35 -33.88 -10.47
CA LYS A 250 6.15 -35.18 -9.77
C LYS A 250 7.20 -35.33 -8.67
N VAL A 251 7.01 -34.69 -7.53
CA VAL A 251 7.87 -34.88 -6.35
C VAL A 251 7.01 -35.29 -5.17
N VAL A 252 7.25 -36.51 -4.68
CA VAL A 252 6.64 -37.06 -3.47
C VAL A 252 7.21 -36.31 -2.27
N TRP A 253 6.35 -35.70 -1.44
CA TRP A 253 6.78 -35.11 -0.17
C TRP A 253 5.97 -35.60 1.02
N ARG A 254 6.70 -35.82 2.11
CA ARG A 254 6.22 -36.19 3.45
C ARG A 254 5.61 -34.97 4.14
N PRO A 255 4.52 -35.11 4.92
CA PRO A 255 3.87 -33.97 5.56
C PRO A 255 4.74 -33.39 6.69
N LEU A 256 4.87 -32.06 6.76
CA LEU A 256 5.33 -31.39 7.98
C LEU A 256 4.17 -31.34 8.99
N THR A 257 4.26 -32.16 10.02
CA THR A 257 3.41 -32.09 11.20
C THR A 257 4.00 -31.11 12.22
N SER A 258 3.69 -29.82 12.12
CA SER A 258 3.55 -28.97 13.32
C SER A 258 2.74 -27.69 13.00
N PRO A 259 1.74 -27.34 13.83
CA PRO A 259 1.01 -26.08 13.71
C PRO A 259 1.76 -25.00 14.49
N GLY A 260 2.40 -24.07 13.77
CA GLY A 260 3.06 -22.91 14.36
C GLY A 260 3.19 -21.80 13.32
N CYS A 261 2.71 -20.61 13.68
CA CYS A 261 2.76 -19.30 13.01
C CYS A 261 3.50 -19.20 11.66
N LEU A 262 2.88 -18.48 10.71
CA LEU A 262 3.51 -17.88 9.51
C LEU A 262 4.56 -16.82 9.88
N HIS A 263 5.55 -17.18 10.70
CA HIS A 263 6.81 -16.47 10.78
C HIS A 263 7.66 -16.93 9.61
N PHE A 264 7.83 -16.07 8.61
CA PHE A 264 8.92 -16.22 7.67
C PHE A 264 10.23 -15.98 8.43
N THR A 265 10.80 -17.06 8.95
CA THR A 265 12.24 -17.11 9.23
C THR A 265 12.99 -16.82 7.93
N PRO A 266 14.24 -16.32 7.97
CA PRO A 266 15.05 -16.11 6.76
C PRO A 266 15.21 -17.43 5.99
N GLY A 267 14.33 -17.63 5.02
CA GLY A 267 14.24 -18.84 4.22
C GLY A 267 15.10 -18.72 2.98
N HIS A 268 15.77 -19.82 2.62
CA HIS A 268 16.51 -19.94 1.38
C HIS A 268 15.55 -20.04 0.18
N PHE A 269 15.31 -18.95 -0.54
CA PHE A 269 14.58 -18.98 -1.81
C PHE A 269 15.56 -19.18 -2.97
N PRO A 270 15.50 -20.29 -3.73
CA PRO A 270 16.41 -20.54 -4.84
C PRO A 270 16.05 -19.67 -6.04
N MET A 271 17.00 -18.89 -6.55
CA MET A 271 16.87 -18.13 -7.79
C MET A 271 18.04 -18.45 -8.72
N GLU A 272 17.80 -18.73 -9.99
CA GLU A 272 18.85 -19.15 -10.93
C GLU A 272 19.78 -17.98 -11.34
N ILE A 273 21.09 -18.17 -11.26
CA ILE A 273 22.06 -17.13 -11.63
C ILE A 273 22.19 -17.08 -13.15
N ARG A 274 21.84 -15.94 -13.76
CA ARG A 274 21.95 -15.73 -15.20
C ARG A 274 23.39 -15.94 -15.70
N THR A 275 23.52 -16.66 -16.81
CA THR A 275 24.80 -16.88 -17.49
C THR A 275 25.35 -15.58 -18.05
N THR A 276 26.66 -15.36 -17.93
CA THR A 276 27.34 -14.23 -18.59
C THR A 276 28.15 -14.76 -19.78
N LYS A 277 28.43 -13.91 -20.78
CA LYS A 277 29.18 -14.31 -22.00
C LYS A 277 30.55 -14.98 -21.71
N LYS A 278 31.11 -14.80 -20.50
CA LYS A 278 32.39 -15.38 -20.05
C LYS A 278 32.28 -16.72 -19.31
N LYS A 279 31.10 -17.12 -18.81
CA LYS A 279 30.89 -18.39 -18.10
C LYS A 279 29.47 -18.94 -18.35
N THR A 280 29.40 -20.14 -18.94
CA THR A 280 28.16 -20.88 -19.21
C THR A 280 27.50 -21.45 -17.95
N ASN A 281 28.25 -21.62 -16.85
CA ASN A 281 27.73 -22.03 -15.55
C ASN A 281 28.16 -21.02 -14.47
N SER A 282 27.47 -19.88 -14.39
CA SER A 282 27.75 -18.86 -13.37
C SER A 282 27.45 -19.40 -11.96
N THR A 283 28.47 -19.52 -11.12
CA THR A 283 28.33 -19.86 -9.70
C THR A 283 28.65 -18.64 -8.82
N ARG A 284 27.96 -18.49 -7.69
CA ARG A 284 28.26 -17.48 -6.66
C ARG A 284 28.22 -18.11 -5.26
N LYS A 285 28.93 -17.48 -4.32
CA LYS A 285 28.87 -17.81 -2.89
C LYS A 285 27.56 -17.31 -2.30
N CYS A 286 26.88 -18.14 -1.51
CA CYS A 286 25.64 -17.76 -0.82
C CYS A 286 26.00 -17.03 0.48
N ALA A 287 25.52 -15.79 0.66
CA ALA A 287 25.88 -15.02 1.85
C ALA A 287 25.32 -15.60 3.17
N VAL A 288 24.26 -16.44 3.17
CA VAL A 288 23.79 -17.13 4.40
C VAL A 288 24.58 -18.42 4.64
N CYS A 289 24.71 -19.27 3.63
CA CYS A 289 25.38 -20.57 3.80
C CYS A 289 26.88 -20.43 4.03
N CYS A 290 27.51 -19.38 3.50
CA CYS A 290 28.94 -19.15 3.69
C CYS A 290 29.31 -18.71 5.11
N LEU A 291 28.32 -18.32 5.93
CA LEU A 291 28.50 -18.04 7.36
C LEU A 291 28.49 -19.31 8.23
N LYS A 292 28.00 -20.44 7.70
CA LYS A 292 28.00 -21.71 8.43
C LYS A 292 29.37 -22.38 8.27
N CYS A 293 29.99 -22.74 9.39
CA CYS A 293 31.20 -23.55 9.41
C CYS A 293 30.87 -25.01 9.75
N ASP A 294 31.67 -25.93 9.21
CA ASP A 294 31.68 -27.32 9.63
C ASP A 294 32.30 -27.47 11.03
N ASN A 295 32.23 -28.67 11.59
CA ASN A 295 32.79 -29.00 12.92
C ASN A 295 34.31 -28.84 13.00
N ARG A 296 34.99 -28.45 11.91
CA ARG A 296 36.43 -28.18 11.81
C ARG A 296 36.72 -26.70 11.53
N GLY A 297 35.71 -25.83 11.66
CA GLY A 297 35.83 -24.38 11.49
C GLY A 297 35.95 -23.90 10.04
N LYS A 298 35.75 -24.77 9.04
CA LYS A 298 35.80 -24.40 7.62
C LYS A 298 34.40 -24.07 7.09
N PRO A 299 34.24 -23.11 6.18
CA PRO A 299 32.94 -22.80 5.59
C PRO A 299 32.30 -24.04 4.96
N ALA A 300 31.08 -24.38 5.40
CA ALA A 300 30.43 -25.65 5.11
C ALA A 300 29.99 -25.81 3.64
N ARG A 301 29.96 -24.75 2.83
CA ARG A 301 29.50 -24.82 1.42
C ARG A 301 30.38 -24.06 0.45
N LYS A 302 30.75 -24.73 -0.66
CA LYS A 302 31.35 -24.11 -1.86
C LYS A 302 30.27 -23.73 -2.87
N GLU A 303 30.62 -22.82 -3.78
CA GLU A 303 29.76 -22.02 -4.66
C GLU A 303 28.53 -22.73 -5.28
N SER A 304 27.45 -21.97 -5.49
CA SER A 304 26.13 -22.45 -5.95
C SER A 304 25.74 -21.79 -7.27
N ARG A 305 25.03 -22.51 -8.16
CA ARG A 305 24.38 -21.95 -9.38
C ARG A 305 23.07 -21.20 -9.08
N TYR A 306 22.58 -21.34 -7.86
CA TYR A 306 21.37 -20.68 -7.37
C TYR A 306 21.77 -19.60 -6.36
N MET A 307 21.32 -18.36 -6.58
CA MET A 307 21.41 -17.28 -5.62
C MET A 307 20.28 -17.43 -4.62
N TYR A 308 20.60 -17.21 -3.35
CA TYR A 308 19.60 -17.10 -2.30
C TYR A 308 19.49 -15.60 -1.99
N SER A 309 18.32 -15.01 -2.20
CA SER A 309 18.05 -13.64 -1.77
C SER A 309 18.04 -13.61 -0.25
N ILE A 310 18.90 -12.77 0.32
CA ILE A 310 18.87 -12.48 1.76
C ILE A 310 18.25 -11.10 1.86
N TYR A 311 17.07 -11.02 2.43
CA TYR A 311 16.62 -9.78 3.04
C TYR A 311 17.32 -9.72 4.40
N VAL A 312 18.45 -9.03 4.46
CA VAL A 312 19.10 -8.70 5.73
C VAL A 312 18.33 -7.53 6.32
N TRP A 313 17.67 -7.77 7.45
CA TRP A 313 17.29 -6.71 8.38
C TRP A 313 18.57 -6.28 9.10
N GLU A 314 19.01 -5.03 8.91
CA GLU A 314 19.98 -4.40 9.81
C GLU A 314 19.23 -3.96 11.07
N ASP A 315 19.08 -4.90 12.01
CA ASP A 315 18.90 -4.56 13.41
C ASP A 315 20.30 -4.43 14.04
N GLU A 316 20.55 -3.28 14.67
CA GLU A 316 21.68 -2.96 15.55
C GLU A 316 23.08 -2.76 14.91
N VAL A 317 23.41 -1.49 14.65
CA VAL A 317 24.78 -0.99 14.84
C VAL A 317 24.76 -0.05 16.04
N LYS A 318 25.47 -0.47 17.09
CA LYS A 318 25.84 0.34 18.25
C LYS A 318 26.80 1.46 17.87
#